data_AF-A0A957N8I9-F1
#
_entry.id   AF-A0A957N8I9-F1
#
_cell.length_a   1.000
_cell.length_b   1.000
_cell.length_c   1.000
_cell.angle_alpha   90.00
_cell.angle_beta   90.00
_cell.angle_gamma   90.00
#
_symmetry.space_group_name_H-M   'P 1'
#
loop_
_entity.id
_entity.type
_entity.pdbx_description
1 polymer ?
#
loop_
_entity_poly.entity_id
_entity_poly.type
_entity_poly.pdbx_seq_one_letter_code
_entity_poly.pdbx_strand_id
1 'polypeptide(L)'
;AVILVDGTKVVVTSRRTAFTTVAQFEALGLELTQHAIVGIKLGYLFPDLRRIAAYACLAFSPGAINPDLTQLPYRDLTRPAYPLDAGMDWQPPG
;
A
#
# COMPACT_ATOMS: atom_id res chain seq x y z
N ALA A 1 9.68 17.25 -0.09
CA ALA A 1 10.56 17.51 1.07
C ALA A 1 10.72 16.22 1.86
N VAL A 2 11.85 16.07 2.57
CA VAL A 2 12.01 15.04 3.61
C VAL A 2 11.96 15.77 4.95
N ILE A 3 11.08 15.34 5.85
CA ILE A 3 10.94 15.90 7.19
C ILE A 3 11.27 14.85 8.25
N LEU A 4 11.79 15.29 9.39
CA LEU A 4 12.06 14.43 10.54
C LEU A 4 11.01 14.70 11.63
N VAL A 5 10.28 13.66 12.03
CA VAL A 5 9.27 13.73 13.09
C VAL A 5 9.52 12.56 14.03
N ASP A 6 9.82 12.84 15.30
CA ASP A 6 10.06 11.84 16.35
C ASP A 6 11.00 10.70 15.91
N GLY A 7 12.11 11.07 15.24
CA GLY A 7 13.10 10.11 14.73
C GLY A 7 12.72 9.40 13.42
N THR A 8 11.53 9.65 12.88
CA THR A 8 11.04 9.09 11.61
C THR A 8 11.22 10.07 10.46
N LYS A 9 11.85 9.62 9.37
CA LYS A 9 11.92 10.41 8.13
C LYS A 9 10.64 10.20 7.31
N VAL A 10 9.98 11.28 6.94
CA VAL A 10 8.76 11.28 6.12
C VAL A 10 9.00 12.02 4.82
N VAL A 11 8.73 11.35 3.70
CA VAL A 11 8.80 11.95 2.36
C VAL A 11 7.45 12.57 2.03
N VAL A 12 7.42 13.88 1.82
CA VAL A 12 6.23 14.65 1.45
C VAL A 12 6.37 15.16 0.02
N THR A 13 5.41 14.82 -0.85
CA THR A 13 5.36 15.26 -2.25
C THR A 13 4.18 16.19 -2.48
N SER A 14 4.34 17.20 -3.33
CA SER A 14 3.26 18.13 -3.70
C SER A 14 2.27 17.55 -4.71
N ARG A 15 2.66 16.46 -5.37
CA ARG A 15 1.83 15.71 -6.33
C ARG A 15 1.77 14.26 -5.90
N ARG A 16 0.76 13.54 -6.39
CA ARG A 16 0.70 12.08 -6.25
C ARG A 16 1.93 11.46 -6.91
N THR A 17 2.74 10.76 -6.12
CA THR A 17 3.98 10.13 -6.57
C THR A 17 4.03 8.69 -6.05
N ALA A 18 4.22 7.74 -6.96
CA ALA A 18 4.52 6.37 -6.58
C ALA A 18 6.04 6.22 -6.43
N PHE A 19 6.47 5.69 -5.29
CA PHE A 19 7.88 5.36 -5.03
C PHE A 19 8.10 3.87 -5.26
N THR A 20 8.58 3.53 -6.45
CA THR A 20 8.69 2.15 -6.94
C THR A 20 10.12 1.70 -7.19
N THR A 21 11.09 2.62 -7.14
CA THR A 21 12.51 2.34 -7.35
C THR A 21 13.39 2.88 -6.23
N VAL A 22 14.55 2.26 -6.03
CA VAL A 22 15.57 2.69 -5.05
C VAL A 22 16.10 4.08 -5.40
N ALA A 23 16.34 4.34 -6.69
CA ALA A 23 16.85 5.61 -7.19
C ALA A 23 15.98 6.82 -6.83
N GLN A 24 14.65 6.64 -6.69
CA GLN A 24 13.77 7.73 -6.24
C GLN A 24 14.05 8.16 -4.80
N PHE A 25 14.51 7.25 -3.94
CA PHE A 25 14.89 7.55 -2.57
C PHE A 25 16.32 8.10 -2.50
N GLU A 26 17.24 7.55 -3.29
CA GLU A 26 18.60 8.07 -3.41
C GLU A 26 18.63 9.53 -3.89
N ALA A 27 17.75 9.89 -4.84
CA ALA A 27 17.56 11.28 -5.29
C ALA A 27 17.10 12.24 -4.18
N LEU A 28 16.60 11.71 -3.06
CA LEU A 28 16.22 12.45 -1.85
C LEU A 28 17.31 12.36 -0.75
N GLY A 29 18.46 11.76 -1.03
CA GLY A 29 19.52 11.51 -0.06
C GLY A 29 19.19 10.41 0.95
N LEU A 30 18.29 9.48 0.60
CA LEU A 30 17.85 8.40 1.48
C LEU A 30 18.41 7.06 1.00
N GLU A 31 19.35 6.51 1.77
CA GLU A 31 19.77 5.12 1.62
C GLU A 31 18.82 4.20 2.41
N LEU A 32 17.96 3.48 1.70
CA LEU A 32 16.90 2.67 2.34
C LEU A 32 17.45 1.60 3.28
N THR A 33 18.59 1.00 2.95
CA THR A 33 19.27 -0.07 3.72
C THR A 33 19.81 0.39 5.07
N GLN A 34 19.95 1.70 5.33
CA GLN A 34 20.36 2.25 6.62
C GLN A 34 19.19 2.42 7.61
N HIS A 35 17.96 2.15 7.18
CA HIS A 35 16.77 2.29 8.01
C HIS A 35 16.33 0.93 8.51
N ALA A 36 16.04 0.82 9.82
CA ALA A 36 15.57 -0.44 10.41
C ALA A 36 14.24 -0.92 9.79
N ILE A 37 13.36 0.03 9.44
CA ILE A 37 12.07 -0.22 8.81
C ILE A 37 11.82 0.84 7.74
N VAL A 38 11.32 0.42 6.58
CA VAL A 38 10.88 1.32 5.51
C VAL A 38 9.41 1.04 5.20
N GLY A 39 8.54 2.02 5.45
CA GLY A 39 7.12 1.96 5.09
C GLY A 39 6.86 2.59 3.73
N ILE A 40 6.45 1.79 2.75
CA ILE A 40 6.09 2.28 1.40
C ILE A 40 4.60 2.00 1.16
N LYS A 41 3.80 3.06 0.99
CA LYS A 41 2.35 2.94 0.80
C LYS A 41 2.03 2.62 -0.67
N LEU A 42 2.08 1.34 -1.01
CA LEU A 42 1.71 0.78 -2.31
C LEU A 42 0.94 -0.53 -2.10
N GLY A 43 0.14 -0.95 -3.10
CA GLY A 43 -0.60 -2.22 -3.03
C GLY A 43 0.29 -3.47 -3.06
N TYR A 44 1.53 -3.33 -3.52
CA TYR A 44 2.53 -4.39 -3.59
C TYR A 44 3.94 -3.79 -3.58
N LEU A 45 4.93 -4.61 -3.19
CA LEU A 45 6.33 -4.22 -3.23
C LEU A 45 6.88 -4.45 -4.65
N PHE A 46 7.34 -3.38 -5.29
CA PHE A 46 7.88 -3.44 -6.64
C PHE A 46 9.21 -4.22 -6.69
N PRO A 47 9.57 -4.86 -7.83
CA PRO A 47 10.76 -5.71 -7.93
C PRO A 47 12.06 -5.04 -7.50
N ASP A 48 12.23 -3.75 -7.83
CA ASP A 48 13.45 -3.02 -7.47
C ASP A 48 13.63 -2.90 -5.96
N LEU A 49 12.56 -2.50 -5.25
CA LEU A 49 12.53 -2.40 -3.80
C LEU A 49 12.57 -3.78 -3.13
N ARG A 50 11.96 -4.80 -3.75
CA ARG A 50 11.97 -6.18 -3.25
C ARG A 50 13.37 -6.77 -3.20
N ARG A 51 14.24 -6.40 -4.14
CA ARG A 51 15.64 -6.90 -4.21
C ARG A 51 16.48 -6.46 -3.02
N ILE A 52 16.23 -5.29 -2.47
CA ILE A 52 16.98 -4.77 -1.31
C ILE A 52 16.33 -5.10 0.03
N ALA A 53 15.07 -5.57 0.03
CA ALA A 53 14.35 -5.90 1.24
C ALA A 53 14.79 -7.26 1.80
N ALA A 54 15.42 -7.26 2.98
CA ALA A 54 15.75 -8.49 3.72
C ALA A 54 14.49 -9.29 4.10
N TYR A 55 13.42 -8.57 4.45
CA TYR A 55 12.09 -9.11 4.72
C TYR A 55 11.03 -8.14 4.20
N ALA A 56 9.86 -8.64 3.82
CA ALA A 56 8.75 -7.83 3.36
C ALA A 56 7.44 -8.28 4.03
N CYS A 57 6.68 -7.32 4.54
CA CYS A 57 5.36 -7.53 5.13
C CYS A 57 4.35 -6.60 4.46
N LEU A 58 3.15 -7.11 4.20
CA LEU A 58 2.03 -6.30 3.73
C LEU A 58 1.14 -5.92 4.92
N ALA A 59 1.05 -4.63 5.21
CA ALA A 59 0.22 -4.11 6.28
C ALA A 59 -1.14 -3.63 5.74
N PHE A 60 -2.24 -4.21 6.24
CA PHE A 60 -3.61 -3.81 5.90
C PHE A 60 -4.02 -2.55 6.68
N SER A 61 -3.32 -1.47 6.37
CA SER A 61 -3.61 -0.15 6.93
C SER A 61 -4.96 0.38 6.41
N PRO A 62 -5.76 1.06 7.25
CA PRO A 62 -7.03 1.64 6.83
C PRO A 62 -6.87 2.58 5.63
N GLY A 63 -7.94 2.69 4.84
CA GLY A 63 -8.02 3.65 3.73
C GLY A 63 -8.88 3.15 2.58
N ALA A 64 -8.94 3.95 1.51
CA ALA A 64 -9.81 3.72 0.36
C ALA A 64 -9.47 2.49 -0.49
N ILE A 65 -8.29 1.89 -0.28
CA ILE A 65 -7.80 0.71 -1.01
C ILE A 65 -7.47 -0.40 -0.01
N ASN A 66 -8.33 -0.58 1.01
CA ASN A 66 -8.20 -1.69 1.94
C ASN A 66 -8.52 -2.99 1.18
N PRO A 67 -7.61 -3.99 1.13
CA PRO A 67 -7.90 -5.28 0.51
C PRO A 67 -8.98 -6.07 1.26
N ASP A 68 -9.23 -5.77 2.53
CA ASP A 68 -10.40 -6.26 3.23
C ASP A 68 -11.63 -5.44 2.82
N LEU A 69 -12.34 -5.96 1.81
CA LEU A 69 -13.56 -5.35 1.29
C LEU A 69 -14.62 -5.19 2.39
N THR A 70 -14.66 -6.09 3.39
CA THR A 70 -15.69 -6.04 4.44
C THR A 70 -15.59 -4.79 5.33
N GLN A 71 -14.42 -4.12 5.34
CA GLN A 71 -14.17 -2.91 6.12
C GLN A 71 -14.54 -1.62 5.38
N LEU A 72 -14.89 -1.71 4.09
CA LEU A 72 -15.21 -0.53 3.28
C LEU A 72 -16.70 -0.15 3.40
N PRO A 73 -17.04 1.15 3.56
CA PRO A 73 -18.42 1.60 3.78
C PRO A 73 -19.20 1.75 2.46
N TYR A 74 -19.47 0.63 1.78
CA TYR A 74 -20.25 0.63 0.53
C TYR A 74 -21.66 1.20 0.74
N ARG A 75 -22.09 2.08 -0.17
CA ARG A 75 -23.43 2.67 -0.19
C ARG A 75 -24.24 2.19 -1.40
N ASP A 76 -23.60 2.17 -2.57
CA ASP A 76 -24.23 1.81 -3.84
C ASP A 76 -23.58 0.55 -4.42
N LEU A 77 -24.07 -0.62 -4.01
CA LEU A 77 -23.56 -1.92 -4.44
C LEU A 77 -24.73 -2.87 -4.77
N THR A 78 -24.68 -3.50 -5.95
CA THR A 78 -25.60 -4.57 -6.31
C THR A 78 -25.38 -5.77 -5.41
N ARG A 79 -26.45 -6.26 -4.78
CA ARG A 79 -26.43 -7.43 -3.89
C ARG A 79 -27.24 -8.59 -4.48
N PRO A 80 -26.91 -9.86 -4.16
CA PRO A 80 -25.82 -10.27 -3.26
C PRO A 80 -24.43 -10.09 -3.89
N ALA A 81 -23.44 -9.75 -3.06
CA ALA A 81 -22.04 -9.57 -3.47
C ALA A 81 -21.09 -10.25 -2.48
N TYR A 82 -20.40 -11.30 -2.91
CA TYR A 82 -19.33 -11.92 -2.15
C TYR A 82 -18.09 -11.00 -2.12
N PRO A 83 -17.38 -10.81 -0.99
CA PRO A 83 -17.54 -11.48 0.32
C PRO A 83 -18.48 -10.76 1.31
N LEU A 84 -19.14 -9.67 0.92
CA LEU A 84 -20.02 -8.90 1.81
C LEU A 84 -21.30 -9.65 2.18
N ASP A 85 -21.81 -10.45 1.24
CA ASP A 85 -22.94 -11.35 1.40
C ASP A 85 -22.42 -12.80 1.28
N ALA A 86 -21.97 -13.37 2.41
CA ALA A 86 -21.31 -14.69 2.43
C ALA A 86 -22.19 -15.84 1.90
N GLY A 87 -23.52 -15.66 1.88
CA GLY A 87 -24.49 -16.62 1.34
C GLY A 87 -24.79 -16.45 -0.16
N MET A 88 -24.00 -15.68 -0.90
CA MET A 88 -24.19 -15.49 -2.35
C MET A 88 -24.09 -16.82 -3.11
N ASP A 89 -25.17 -17.22 -3.78
CA ASP A 89 -25.18 -18.31 -4.77
C ASP A 89 -25.02 -17.69 -6.17
N TRP A 90 -23.78 -17.69 -6.67
CA TRP A 90 -23.46 -17.13 -7.99
C TRP A 90 -23.49 -18.22 -9.06
N GLN A 91 -24.16 -17.94 -10.18
CA GLN A 91 -24.17 -18.78 -11.38
C GLN A 91 -23.60 -17.98 -12.55
N PRO A 92 -22.75 -18.59 -13.41
CA PRO A 92 -22.25 -17.91 -14.60
C PRO A 92 -23.42 -17.60 -15.56
N PRO A 93 -23.36 -16.47 -16.28
CA PRO A 93 -24.28 -16.24 -17.39
C PRO A 93 -24.08 -17.36 -18.44
N GLY A 94 -25.19 -17.93 -18.92
CA GLY A 94 -25.19 -18.96 -19.96
C GLY A 94 -24.79 -18.46 -21.34
#